data_AF-A0A7Y3I3N4-F1
#
_entry.id   AF-A0A7Y3I3N4-F1
#
_cell.length_a   1.000
_cell.length_b   1.000
_cell.length_c   1.000
_cell.angle_alpha   90.00
_cell.angle_beta   90.00
_cell.angle_gamma   90.00
#
_symmetry.space_group_name_H-M   'P 1'
#
loop_
_entity.id
_entity.type
_entity.pdbx_description
1 polymer ?
#
loop_
_entity_poly.entity_id
_entity_poly.type
_entity_poly.pdbx_seq_one_letter_code
_entity_poly.pdbx_strand_id
1 'polypeptide(L)'
;MGDPVSLTHEGRQITLCCNGCVKEFEAEPAKFIEKLDKAVVETQLMHYPIDTCIVAGSTLGSMGDPVNLVYKNRLVRFCCAGCLPKFTADPAKYFMALDKQIVELQTETYPLSTCVVAGGALGSMGEPVDYVYGNRLVRFCCASCIETFEAAPGTSMATIDKAYADAQRASYPLDTCVVAGGALGSMGDPVELVAGTQLVRFCCKGCFSKFKKDPAKYLAEIQ
;
A
#
# COMPACT_ATOMS: atom_id res chain seq x y z
N MET A 1 11.77 -1.25 28.68
CA MET A 1 11.41 -0.84 27.31
C MET A 1 11.51 0.68 27.30
N GLY A 2 12.37 1.25 26.46
CA GLY A 2 12.59 2.69 26.41
C GLY A 2 11.56 3.41 25.55
N ASP A 3 11.64 4.72 25.49
CA ASP A 3 10.78 5.52 24.60
C ASP A 3 11.16 5.28 23.13
N PRO A 4 10.17 5.15 22.22
CA PRO A 4 10.43 5.02 20.80
C PRO A 4 11.22 6.22 20.27
N VAL A 5 12.23 5.95 19.43
CA VAL A 5 13.09 6.98 18.84
C VAL A 5 12.94 6.93 17.34
N SER A 6 12.54 8.05 16.73
CA SER A 6 12.48 8.20 15.28
C SER A 6 13.74 8.88 14.78
N LEU A 7 14.37 8.31 13.74
CA LEU A 7 15.53 8.86 13.05
C LEU A 7 15.28 8.90 11.54
N THR A 8 16.06 9.71 10.84
CA THR A 8 16.03 9.79 9.38
C THR A 8 17.29 9.13 8.79
N HIS A 9 17.10 8.14 7.92
CA HIS A 9 18.17 7.45 7.20
C HIS A 9 17.87 7.48 5.70
N GLU A 10 18.74 8.10 4.89
CA GLU A 10 18.58 8.19 3.42
C GLU A 10 17.20 8.70 2.95
N GLY A 11 16.65 9.67 3.70
CA GLY A 11 15.33 10.24 3.42
C GLY A 11 14.15 9.36 3.82
N ARG A 12 14.39 8.31 4.62
CA ARG A 12 13.35 7.48 5.25
C ARG A 12 13.28 7.79 6.72
N GLN A 13 12.06 7.93 7.23
CA GLN A 13 11.83 7.93 8.67
C GLN A 13 11.80 6.48 9.17
N ILE A 14 12.60 6.19 10.20
CA ILE A 14 12.68 4.88 10.85
C ILE A 14 12.43 5.08 12.33
N THR A 15 11.41 4.41 12.86
CA THR A 15 11.10 4.43 14.30
C THR A 15 11.61 3.15 14.94
N LEU A 16 12.44 3.32 15.96
CA LEU A 16 13.07 2.26 16.70
C LEU A 16 12.55 2.20 18.12
N CYS A 17 12.71 1.03 18.72
CA CYS A 17 12.14 0.69 20.01
C CYS A 17 12.70 1.50 21.19
N CYS A 18 13.95 1.94 21.10
CA CYS A 18 14.69 2.67 22.13
C CYS A 18 16.04 3.19 21.60
N ASN A 19 16.74 4.00 22.39
CA ASN A 19 18.11 4.46 22.08
C ASN A 19 19.14 3.31 21.91
N GLY A 20 18.93 2.16 22.55
CA GLY A 20 19.78 0.98 22.32
C GLY A 20 19.63 0.44 20.90
N CYS A 21 18.38 0.34 20.42
CA CYS A 21 18.04 -0.04 19.05
C CYS A 21 18.70 0.92 18.03
N VAL A 22 18.86 2.22 18.35
CA VAL A 22 19.55 3.21 17.47
C VAL A 22 21.01 2.85 17.24
N LYS A 23 21.74 2.51 18.32
CA LYS A 23 23.16 2.14 18.22
C LYS A 23 23.36 0.88 17.39
N GLU A 24 22.48 -0.11 17.55
CA GLU A 24 22.50 -1.32 16.73
C GLU A 24 22.24 -1.01 15.26
N PHE A 25 21.26 -0.15 14.98
CA PHE A 25 20.95 0.30 13.62
C PHE A 25 22.14 1.01 12.97
N GLU A 26 22.81 1.92 13.68
CA GLU A 26 23.98 2.65 13.16
C GLU A 26 25.19 1.74 12.91
N ALA A 27 25.32 0.63 13.64
CA ALA A 27 26.40 -0.33 13.47
C ALA A 27 26.24 -1.22 12.22
N GLU A 28 25.01 -1.63 11.91
CA GLU A 28 24.71 -2.51 10.75
C GLU A 28 23.51 -2.00 9.92
N PRO A 29 23.50 -0.76 9.41
CA PRO A 29 22.30 -0.16 8.82
C PRO A 29 21.78 -0.98 7.62
N ALA A 30 22.68 -1.45 6.74
CA ALA A 30 22.31 -2.24 5.56
C ALA A 30 21.45 -3.47 5.89
N LYS A 31 21.76 -4.19 6.98
CA LYS A 31 21.04 -5.38 7.42
C LYS A 31 19.63 -5.06 7.92
N PHE A 32 19.46 -3.92 8.60
CA PHE A 32 18.14 -3.47 9.03
C PHE A 32 17.33 -2.91 7.87
N ILE A 33 17.97 -2.15 6.97
CA ILE A 33 17.35 -1.65 5.74
C ILE A 33 16.85 -2.79 4.87
N GLU A 34 17.63 -3.85 4.66
CA GLU A 34 17.18 -5.02 3.89
C GLU A 34 15.93 -5.68 4.51
N LYS A 35 15.88 -5.79 5.84
CA LYS A 35 14.72 -6.32 6.56
C LYS A 35 13.50 -5.41 6.43
N LEU A 36 13.70 -4.10 6.54
CA LEU A 36 12.65 -3.10 6.39
C LEU A 36 12.10 -3.09 4.97
N ASP A 37 12.96 -3.20 3.96
CA ASP A 37 12.54 -3.24 2.56
C ASP A 37 11.73 -4.49 2.25
N LYS A 38 12.13 -5.65 2.75
CA LYS A 38 11.33 -6.87 2.64
C LYS A 38 9.96 -6.72 3.29
N ALA A 39 9.89 -6.08 4.47
CA ALA A 39 8.62 -5.84 5.15
C ALA A 39 7.73 -4.83 4.39
N VAL A 40 8.31 -3.76 3.84
CA VAL A 40 7.59 -2.79 3.00
C VAL A 40 7.09 -3.46 1.72
N VAL A 41 7.89 -4.30 1.07
CA VAL A 41 7.46 -5.08 -0.09
C VAL A 41 6.30 -5.99 0.28
N GLU A 42 6.41 -6.81 1.34
CA GLU A 42 5.35 -7.75 1.74
C GLU A 42 4.01 -7.05 2.05
N THR A 43 4.07 -5.83 2.60
CA THR A 43 2.88 -5.05 2.97
C THR A 43 2.32 -4.24 1.81
N GLN A 44 3.15 -3.63 0.96
CA GLN A 44 2.69 -2.75 -0.11
C GLN A 44 2.46 -3.47 -1.45
N LEU A 45 2.96 -4.70 -1.64
CA LEU A 45 2.81 -5.41 -2.91
C LEU A 45 1.35 -5.61 -3.30
N MET A 46 0.49 -5.91 -2.33
CA MET A 46 -0.96 -6.06 -2.52
C MET A 46 -1.70 -4.74 -2.78
N HIS A 47 -1.04 -3.60 -2.56
CA HIS A 47 -1.58 -2.27 -2.85
C HIS A 47 -0.99 -1.67 -4.12
N TYR A 48 -0.15 -2.41 -4.84
CA TYR A 48 0.46 -1.89 -6.05
C TYR A 48 -0.59 -1.79 -7.18
N PRO A 49 -0.79 -0.60 -7.77
CA PRO A 49 -2.03 -0.25 -8.47
C PRO A 49 -1.99 -0.55 -9.97
N ILE A 50 -0.80 -0.80 -10.52
CA ILE A 50 -0.57 -1.03 -11.95
C ILE A 50 0.28 -2.28 -12.17
N ASP A 51 0.04 -2.94 -13.29
CA ASP A 51 0.77 -4.13 -13.72
C ASP A 51 1.90 -3.79 -14.73
N THR A 52 2.23 -2.51 -14.90
CA THR A 52 3.28 -2.03 -15.81
C THR A 52 4.46 -1.42 -15.06
N CYS A 53 5.62 -1.45 -15.72
CA CYS A 53 6.85 -0.83 -15.23
C CYS A 53 6.74 0.69 -15.27
N ILE A 54 6.98 1.36 -14.14
CA ILE A 54 6.88 2.83 -14.06
C ILE A 54 7.90 3.58 -14.94
N VAL A 55 8.99 2.92 -15.32
CA VAL A 55 10.05 3.52 -16.15
C VAL A 55 9.87 3.17 -17.63
N ALA A 56 9.65 1.88 -17.94
CA ALA A 56 9.65 1.38 -19.31
C ALA A 56 8.25 1.23 -19.91
N GLY A 57 7.19 1.25 -19.09
CA GLY A 57 5.81 1.01 -19.50
C GLY A 57 5.47 -0.45 -19.87
N SER A 58 6.45 -1.34 -19.93
CA SER A 58 6.23 -2.77 -20.22
C SER A 58 5.55 -3.48 -19.05
N THR A 59 4.71 -4.48 -19.35
CA THR A 59 4.04 -5.32 -18.34
C THR A 59 5.06 -5.98 -17.40
N LEU A 60 4.81 -5.92 -16.09
CA LEU A 60 5.60 -6.58 -15.06
C LEU A 60 5.51 -8.10 -15.27
N GLY A 61 6.65 -8.80 -15.22
CA GLY A 61 6.73 -10.23 -15.50
C GLY A 61 7.11 -10.56 -16.95
N SER A 62 6.98 -9.62 -17.89
CA SER A 62 7.34 -9.84 -19.30
C SER A 62 8.85 -10.04 -19.54
N MET A 63 9.69 -9.59 -18.59
CA MET A 63 11.15 -9.63 -18.65
C MET A 63 11.75 -10.49 -17.52
N GLY A 64 10.97 -11.45 -17.00
CA GLY A 64 11.29 -12.22 -15.81
C GLY A 64 10.71 -11.60 -14.53
N ASP A 65 11.23 -12.02 -13.37
CA ASP A 65 10.73 -11.57 -12.08
C ASP A 65 10.85 -10.04 -11.93
N PRO A 66 9.74 -9.34 -11.59
CA PRO A 66 9.78 -7.90 -11.39
C PRO A 66 10.77 -7.48 -10.31
N VAL A 67 11.50 -6.40 -10.59
CA VAL A 67 12.41 -5.80 -9.60
C VAL A 67 11.61 -4.86 -8.72
N ASN A 68 11.59 -5.13 -7.42
CA ASN A 68 10.98 -4.28 -6.41
C ASN A 68 12.06 -3.37 -5.80
N LEU A 69 11.76 -2.07 -5.67
CA LEU A 69 12.59 -1.11 -4.96
C LEU A 69 11.73 -0.36 -3.96
N VAL A 70 12.23 -0.22 -2.74
CA VAL A 70 11.63 0.65 -1.73
C VAL A 70 12.39 1.96 -1.72
N TYR A 71 11.75 3.04 -2.16
CA TYR A 71 12.34 4.37 -2.17
C TYR A 71 11.53 5.29 -1.25
N LYS A 72 12.17 5.84 -0.21
CA LYS A 72 11.51 6.69 0.80
C LYS A 72 10.22 6.06 1.38
N ASN A 73 10.31 4.80 1.80
CA ASN A 73 9.20 3.99 2.35
C ASN A 73 8.03 3.71 1.37
N ARG A 74 8.24 3.91 0.07
CA ARG A 74 7.27 3.59 -0.97
C ARG A 74 7.81 2.53 -1.93
N LEU A 75 7.03 1.48 -2.15
CA LEU A 75 7.31 0.45 -3.13
C LEU A 75 7.10 0.96 -4.55
N VAL A 76 8.10 0.76 -5.41
CA VAL A 76 8.00 0.86 -6.87
C VAL A 76 8.48 -0.43 -7.53
N ARG A 77 7.93 -0.74 -8.70
CA ARG A 77 8.20 -1.99 -9.40
C ARG A 77 8.67 -1.73 -10.82
N PHE A 78 9.60 -2.55 -11.27
CA PHE A 78 10.18 -2.47 -12.60
C PHE A 78 10.15 -3.82 -13.30
N CYS A 79 10.12 -3.79 -14.63
CA CYS A 79 10.24 -5.01 -15.43
C CYS A 79 11.65 -5.63 -15.36
N CYS A 80 12.71 -4.85 -15.13
CA CYS A 80 14.08 -5.35 -15.04
C CYS A 80 15.02 -4.40 -14.28
N ALA A 81 16.22 -4.88 -13.93
CA ALA A 81 17.24 -4.11 -13.21
C ALA A 81 17.74 -2.89 -14.00
N GLY A 82 17.65 -2.90 -15.33
CA GLY A 82 18.03 -1.78 -16.18
C GLY A 82 17.17 -0.51 -16.00
N CYS A 83 16.02 -0.62 -15.32
CA CYS A 83 15.18 0.53 -14.99
C CYS A 83 15.66 1.28 -13.73
N LEU A 84 16.46 0.65 -12.85
CA LEU A 84 16.91 1.26 -11.61
C LEU A 84 17.70 2.56 -11.85
N PRO A 85 18.73 2.61 -12.73
CA PRO A 85 19.50 3.84 -12.94
C PRO A 85 18.64 4.99 -13.49
N LYS A 86 17.67 4.66 -14.35
CA LYS A 86 16.73 5.63 -14.92
C LYS A 86 15.81 6.21 -13.84
N PHE A 87 15.29 5.35 -12.96
CA PHE A 87 14.47 5.80 -11.83
C PHE A 87 15.27 6.70 -10.89
N THR A 88 16.48 6.29 -10.49
CA THR A 88 17.30 7.08 -9.56
C THR A 88 17.77 8.41 -10.13
N ALA A 89 17.84 8.56 -11.46
CA ALA A 89 18.19 9.82 -12.11
C ALA A 89 17.11 10.89 -11.97
N ASP A 90 15.82 10.50 -11.91
CA ASP A 90 14.71 11.43 -11.73
C ASP A 90 13.50 10.75 -11.05
N PRO A 91 13.58 10.43 -9.74
CA PRO A 91 12.50 9.75 -9.04
C PRO A 91 11.20 10.56 -9.02
N ALA A 92 11.30 11.89 -8.95
CA ALA A 92 10.16 12.80 -8.86
C ALA A 92 9.27 12.68 -10.11
N LYS A 93 9.85 12.66 -11.30
CA LYS A 93 9.11 12.44 -12.55
C LYS A 93 8.30 11.14 -12.55
N TYR A 94 8.91 10.03 -12.13
CA TYR A 94 8.21 8.74 -12.12
C TYR A 94 7.16 8.65 -11.02
N PHE A 95 7.38 9.28 -9.87
CA PHE A 95 6.35 9.38 -8.84
C PHE A 95 5.17 10.22 -9.27
N MET A 96 5.39 11.38 -9.91
CA MET A 96 4.29 12.17 -10.48
C MET A 96 3.47 11.37 -11.50
N ALA A 97 4.13 10.62 -12.37
CA ALA A 97 3.45 9.77 -13.36
C ALA A 97 2.68 8.60 -12.71
N LEU A 98 3.25 7.99 -11.67
CA LEU A 98 2.59 6.91 -10.92
C LEU A 98 1.41 7.44 -10.09
N ASP A 99 1.56 8.59 -9.44
CA ASP A 99 0.52 9.22 -8.64
C ASP A 99 -0.67 9.59 -9.49
N LYS A 100 -0.43 10.19 -10.67
CA LYS A 100 -1.48 10.48 -11.63
C LYS A 100 -2.28 9.23 -12.01
N GLN A 101 -1.59 8.12 -12.34
CA GLN A 101 -2.27 6.86 -12.66
C GLN A 101 -3.06 6.30 -11.47
N ILE A 102 -2.53 6.42 -10.25
CA ILE A 102 -3.23 5.99 -9.03
C ILE A 102 -4.51 6.77 -8.84
N VAL A 103 -4.45 8.10 -8.96
CA VAL A 103 -5.62 8.96 -8.84
C VAL A 103 -6.65 8.58 -9.91
N GLU A 104 -6.25 8.45 -11.17
CA GLU A 104 -7.14 8.05 -12.27
C GLU A 104 -7.81 6.69 -12.02
N LEU A 105 -7.08 5.69 -11.48
CA LEU A 105 -7.62 4.35 -11.23
C LEU A 105 -8.52 4.26 -9.99
N GLN A 106 -8.22 5.04 -8.95
CA GLN A 106 -8.85 4.86 -7.63
C GLN A 106 -9.95 5.90 -7.34
N THR A 107 -9.99 7.02 -8.06
CA THR A 107 -10.96 8.10 -7.77
C THR A 107 -12.40 7.65 -7.94
N GLU A 108 -12.70 6.93 -9.01
CA GLU A 108 -14.06 6.45 -9.32
C GLU A 108 -14.59 5.44 -8.31
N THR A 109 -13.70 4.64 -7.71
CA THR A 109 -14.04 3.59 -6.74
C THR A 109 -13.83 4.02 -5.29
N TYR A 110 -13.43 5.28 -5.05
CA TYR A 110 -13.12 5.77 -3.71
C TYR A 110 -14.36 5.75 -2.81
N PRO A 111 -14.33 5.05 -1.65
CA PRO A 111 -15.55 4.67 -0.93
C PRO A 111 -16.06 5.75 0.02
N LEU A 112 -15.30 6.82 0.24
CA LEU A 112 -15.66 7.89 1.18
C LEU A 112 -16.10 9.13 0.43
N SER A 113 -17.26 9.68 0.83
CA SER A 113 -17.73 11.01 0.43
C SER A 113 -17.28 12.11 1.42
N THR A 114 -16.57 11.75 2.48
CA THR A 114 -16.08 12.65 3.54
C THR A 114 -14.57 12.58 3.66
N CYS A 115 -13.96 13.68 4.10
CA CYS A 115 -12.55 13.75 4.46
C CYS A 115 -12.25 12.74 5.58
N VAL A 116 -11.29 11.85 5.35
CA VAL A 116 -10.92 10.80 6.31
C VAL A 116 -10.32 11.35 7.62
N VAL A 117 -9.81 12.59 7.58
CA VAL A 117 -9.22 13.27 8.75
C VAL A 117 -10.25 14.13 9.47
N ALA A 118 -10.87 15.06 8.74
CA ALA A 118 -11.74 16.08 9.33
C ALA A 118 -13.22 15.67 9.40
N GLY A 119 -13.64 14.61 8.70
CA GLY A 119 -15.03 14.14 8.65
C GLY A 119 -15.99 15.00 7.81
N GLY A 120 -15.60 16.22 7.40
CA GLY A 120 -16.41 17.07 6.53
C GLY A 120 -16.56 16.49 5.11
N ALA A 121 -17.66 16.80 4.43
CA ALA A 121 -17.91 16.34 3.06
C ALA A 121 -16.79 16.76 2.10
N LEU A 122 -16.33 15.85 1.24
CA LEU A 122 -15.42 16.20 0.14
C LEU A 122 -16.13 17.18 -0.80
N GLY A 123 -15.43 18.20 -1.28
CA GLY A 123 -16.03 19.29 -2.07
C GLY A 123 -16.52 20.48 -1.24
N SER A 124 -16.74 20.32 0.06
CA SER A 124 -17.26 21.41 0.92
C SER A 124 -16.28 22.59 1.09
N MET A 125 -14.99 22.36 0.85
CA MET A 125 -13.91 23.34 0.96
C MET A 125 -13.23 23.63 -0.39
N GLY A 126 -13.94 23.35 -1.50
CA GLY A 126 -13.41 23.40 -2.86
C GLY A 126 -13.03 22.01 -3.40
N GLU A 127 -12.24 21.97 -4.46
CA GLU A 127 -11.76 20.72 -5.06
C GLU A 127 -11.04 19.85 -4.02
N PRO A 128 -11.42 18.57 -3.85
CA PRO A 128 -10.74 17.66 -2.92
C PRO A 128 -9.25 17.57 -3.23
N VAL A 129 -8.45 17.45 -2.17
CA VAL A 129 -7.02 17.22 -2.30
C VAL A 129 -6.75 15.72 -2.38
N ASP A 130 -6.28 15.28 -3.53
CA ASP A 130 -5.87 13.90 -3.76
C ASP A 130 -4.41 13.71 -3.35
N TYR A 131 -4.16 12.73 -2.48
CA TYR A 131 -2.85 12.41 -1.94
C TYR A 131 -2.61 10.91 -2.02
N VAL A 132 -1.40 10.51 -2.39
CA VAL A 132 -1.04 9.09 -2.54
C VAL A 132 -0.16 8.65 -1.38
N TYR A 133 -0.69 7.74 -0.56
CA TYR A 133 0.03 7.13 0.56
C TYR A 133 0.23 5.63 0.32
N GLY A 134 1.49 5.17 0.23
CA GLY A 134 1.79 3.74 0.06
C GLY A 134 1.15 3.12 -1.19
N ASN A 135 1.07 3.89 -2.29
CA ASN A 135 0.39 3.55 -3.55
C ASN A 135 -1.15 3.48 -3.49
N ARG A 136 -1.74 4.13 -2.49
CA ARG A 136 -3.20 4.21 -2.33
C ARG A 136 -3.66 5.65 -2.27
N LEU A 137 -4.77 5.94 -2.92
CA LEU A 137 -5.40 7.24 -2.92
C LEU A 137 -6.03 7.52 -1.54
N VAL A 138 -5.78 8.72 -1.04
CA VAL A 138 -6.41 9.32 0.13
C VAL A 138 -6.91 10.70 -0.30
N ARG A 139 -8.19 10.98 -0.03
CA ARG A 139 -8.82 12.24 -0.41
C ARG A 139 -9.14 13.08 0.83
N PHE A 140 -8.77 14.35 0.78
CA PHE A 140 -9.00 15.30 1.86
C PHE A 140 -9.87 16.47 1.40
N CYS A 141 -10.50 17.15 2.35
CA CYS A 141 -11.21 18.40 2.06
C CYS A 141 -10.25 19.58 1.82
N CYS A 142 -9.03 19.56 2.35
CA CYS A 142 -8.04 20.63 2.19
C CYS A 142 -6.61 20.15 2.45
N ALA A 143 -5.62 20.94 2.04
CA ALA A 143 -4.20 20.60 2.14
C ALA A 143 -3.69 20.45 3.59
N SER A 144 -4.28 21.17 4.55
CA SER A 144 -3.87 21.07 5.96
C SER A 144 -4.18 19.71 6.59
N CYS A 145 -5.10 18.93 6.00
CA CYS A 145 -5.37 17.57 6.45
C CYS A 145 -4.19 16.61 6.20
N ILE A 146 -3.27 16.93 5.27
CA ILE A 146 -2.12 16.09 4.95
C ILE A 146 -1.20 15.95 6.17
N GLU A 147 -0.86 17.05 6.83
CA GLU A 147 0.03 17.03 8.00
C GLU A 147 -0.57 16.20 9.16
N THR A 148 -1.88 16.35 9.37
CA THR A 148 -2.59 15.56 10.39
C THR A 148 -2.65 14.08 10.02
N PHE A 149 -2.83 13.77 8.73
CA PHE A 149 -2.78 12.41 8.23
C PHE A 149 -1.39 11.79 8.41
N GLU A 150 -0.32 12.48 8.03
CA GLU A 150 1.05 11.98 8.11
C GLU A 150 1.50 11.71 9.57
N ALA A 151 0.91 12.41 10.55
CA ALA A 151 1.17 12.15 11.96
C ALA A 151 0.63 10.80 12.46
N ALA A 152 -0.47 10.31 11.88
CA ALA A 152 -1.13 9.07 12.29
C ALA A 152 -1.89 8.38 11.13
N PRO A 153 -1.19 7.96 10.05
CA PRO A 153 -1.85 7.50 8.83
C PRO A 153 -2.63 6.21 9.05
N GLY A 154 -2.20 5.36 9.99
CA GLY A 154 -2.81 4.06 10.25
C GLY A 154 -4.32 4.12 10.55
N THR A 155 -4.77 5.10 11.32
CA THR A 155 -6.21 5.25 11.66
C THR A 155 -7.04 5.62 10.44
N SER A 156 -6.54 6.54 9.61
CA SER A 156 -7.20 6.95 8.38
C SER A 156 -7.22 5.82 7.34
N MET A 157 -6.10 5.10 7.18
CA MET A 157 -6.03 3.96 6.27
C MET A 157 -6.99 2.83 6.69
N ALA A 158 -7.09 2.53 7.98
CA ALA A 158 -8.05 1.55 8.50
C ALA A 158 -9.51 1.97 8.24
N THR A 159 -9.82 3.27 8.35
CA THR A 159 -11.14 3.81 8.01
C THR A 159 -11.46 3.62 6.53
N ILE A 160 -10.50 3.90 5.65
CA ILE A 160 -10.64 3.70 4.19
C ILE A 160 -10.81 2.21 3.86
N ASP A 161 -10.02 1.33 4.48
CA ASP A 161 -10.15 -0.13 4.32
C ASP A 161 -11.53 -0.63 4.73
N LYS A 162 -12.02 -0.15 5.88
CA LYS A 162 -13.37 -0.49 6.33
C LYS A 162 -14.42 -0.03 5.32
N ALA A 163 -14.30 1.19 4.78
CA ALA A 163 -15.25 1.73 3.81
C ALA A 163 -15.26 0.92 2.50
N TYR A 164 -14.09 0.54 1.97
CA TYR A 164 -13.99 -0.36 0.81
C TYR A 164 -14.63 -1.73 1.10
N ALA A 165 -14.31 -2.32 2.25
CA ALA A 165 -14.87 -3.62 2.64
C ALA A 165 -16.39 -3.56 2.76
N ASP A 166 -16.92 -2.53 3.42
CA ASP A 166 -18.35 -2.35 3.60
C ASP A 166 -19.09 -2.13 2.27
N ALA A 167 -18.50 -1.37 1.34
CA ALA A 167 -19.07 -1.14 0.01
C ALA A 167 -19.11 -2.40 -0.86
N GLN A 168 -18.16 -3.32 -0.68
CA GLN A 168 -18.00 -4.48 -1.57
C GLN A 168 -18.52 -5.80 -0.99
N ARG A 169 -18.77 -5.87 0.32
CA ARG A 169 -19.14 -7.13 0.99
C ARG A 169 -20.39 -7.77 0.43
N ALA A 170 -21.39 -6.97 0.08
CA ALA A 170 -22.67 -7.46 -0.43
C ALA A 170 -22.58 -7.98 -1.87
N SER A 171 -21.64 -7.46 -2.66
CA SER A 171 -21.43 -7.81 -4.07
C SER A 171 -20.18 -8.66 -4.30
N TYR A 172 -19.61 -9.22 -3.23
CA TYR A 172 -18.39 -10.03 -3.33
C TYR A 172 -18.65 -11.29 -4.16
N PRO A 173 -17.86 -11.57 -5.21
CA PRO A 173 -18.24 -12.55 -6.24
C PRO A 173 -17.98 -14.02 -5.85
N LEU A 174 -17.23 -14.28 -4.78
CA LEU A 174 -16.83 -15.62 -4.38
C LEU A 174 -17.47 -16.04 -3.04
N ASP A 175 -18.09 -17.22 -3.02
CA ASP A 175 -18.52 -17.88 -1.77
C ASP A 175 -17.40 -18.72 -1.15
N THR A 176 -16.25 -18.81 -1.82
CA THR A 176 -15.08 -19.61 -1.41
C THR A 176 -13.86 -18.73 -1.17
N CYS A 177 -12.97 -19.21 -0.32
CA CYS A 177 -11.68 -18.57 -0.08
C CYS A 177 -10.82 -18.58 -1.34
N VAL A 178 -10.40 -17.39 -1.80
CA VAL A 178 -9.55 -17.21 -2.99
C VAL A 178 -8.21 -17.96 -2.94
N VAL A 179 -7.72 -18.31 -1.74
CA VAL A 179 -6.42 -18.98 -1.58
C VAL A 179 -6.57 -20.50 -1.46
N ALA A 180 -7.58 -20.97 -0.74
CA ALA A 180 -7.72 -22.38 -0.35
C ALA A 180 -8.93 -23.08 -0.96
N GLY A 181 -9.83 -22.35 -1.61
CA GLY A 181 -11.07 -22.89 -2.22
C GLY A 181 -12.14 -23.34 -1.23
N GLY A 182 -11.87 -23.37 0.08
CA GLY A 182 -12.87 -23.72 1.09
C GLY A 182 -13.96 -22.66 1.24
N ALA A 183 -15.20 -23.05 1.55
CA ALA A 183 -16.32 -22.15 1.73
C ALA A 183 -16.04 -21.07 2.79
N LEU A 184 -16.36 -19.81 2.48
CA LEU A 184 -16.30 -18.72 3.44
C LEU A 184 -17.32 -18.97 4.57
N GLY A 185 -16.92 -18.75 5.82
CA GLY A 185 -17.77 -19.06 6.99
C GLY A 185 -17.55 -20.46 7.58
N SER A 186 -16.95 -21.40 6.82
CA SER A 186 -16.73 -22.78 7.30
C SER A 186 -15.75 -22.90 8.48
N MET A 187 -14.92 -21.88 8.68
CA MET A 187 -13.93 -21.79 9.77
C MET A 187 -14.22 -20.60 10.71
N GLY A 188 -15.49 -20.17 10.79
CA GLY A 188 -15.91 -18.96 11.49
C GLY A 188 -15.95 -17.74 10.57
N ASP A 189 -16.01 -16.55 11.17
CA ASP A 189 -16.10 -15.29 10.41
C ASP A 189 -14.92 -15.15 9.43
N PRO A 190 -15.19 -14.87 8.13
CA PRO A 190 -14.14 -14.68 7.15
C PRO A 190 -13.16 -13.60 7.56
N VAL A 191 -11.87 -13.86 7.35
CA VAL A 191 -10.84 -12.83 7.48
C VAL A 191 -10.93 -11.93 6.25
N GLU A 192 -11.20 -10.64 6.46
CA GLU A 192 -11.33 -9.64 5.40
C GLU A 192 -10.09 -8.74 5.34
N LEU A 193 -9.75 -8.31 4.13
CA LEU A 193 -8.64 -7.42 3.84
C LEU A 193 -8.96 -6.61 2.59
N VAL A 194 -8.47 -5.38 2.49
CA VAL A 194 -8.53 -4.61 1.24
C VAL A 194 -7.15 -4.58 0.61
N ALA A 195 -7.02 -5.14 -0.60
CA ALA A 195 -5.82 -5.14 -1.43
C ALA A 195 -5.96 -4.08 -2.53
N GLY A 196 -5.17 -3.02 -2.45
CA GLY A 196 -5.37 -1.79 -3.22
C GLY A 196 -6.74 -1.18 -2.88
N THR A 197 -7.71 -1.42 -3.77
CA THR A 197 -9.12 -1.03 -3.65
C THR A 197 -10.07 -2.23 -3.58
N GLN A 198 -9.57 -3.47 -3.67
CA GLN A 198 -10.38 -4.68 -3.76
C GLN A 198 -10.50 -5.38 -2.40
N LEU A 199 -11.72 -5.67 -1.95
CA LEU A 199 -11.99 -6.55 -0.82
C LEU A 199 -11.56 -7.98 -1.17
N VAL A 200 -10.83 -8.61 -0.27
CA VAL A 200 -10.40 -10.01 -0.33
C VAL A 200 -10.84 -10.72 0.94
N ARG A 201 -11.47 -11.88 0.78
CA ARG A 201 -11.99 -12.67 1.91
C ARG A 201 -11.30 -14.02 1.97
N PHE A 202 -10.92 -14.42 3.19
CA PHE A 202 -10.22 -15.66 3.46
C PHE A 202 -10.95 -16.49 4.50
N CYS A 203 -10.80 -17.81 4.43
CA CYS A 203 -11.33 -18.70 5.47
C CYS A 203 -10.51 -18.64 6.77
N CYS A 204 -9.22 -18.25 6.72
CA CYS A 204 -8.37 -18.20 7.92
C CYS A 204 -7.13 -17.28 7.76
N LYS A 205 -6.45 -16.98 8.88
CA LYS A 205 -5.20 -16.19 8.90
C LYS A 205 -4.06 -16.82 8.09
N GLY A 206 -4.03 -18.16 7.97
CA GLY A 206 -3.02 -18.85 7.15
C GLY A 206 -3.14 -18.54 5.66
N CYS A 207 -4.36 -18.32 5.16
CA CYS A 207 -4.60 -17.92 3.78
C CYS A 207 -4.09 -16.50 3.51
N PHE A 208 -4.25 -15.58 4.46
CA PHE A 208 -3.68 -14.24 4.37
C PHE A 208 -2.15 -14.26 4.22
N SER A 209 -1.44 -15.10 4.98
CA SER A 209 0.01 -15.23 4.84
C SER A 209 0.46 -15.76 3.47
N LYS A 210 -0.34 -16.61 2.83
CA LYS A 210 -0.09 -17.08 1.46
C LYS A 210 -0.40 -16.00 0.43
N PHE A 211 -1.50 -15.27 0.62
CA PHE A 211 -1.90 -14.15 -0.25
C PHE A 211 -0.81 -13.09 -0.37
N LYS A 212 -0.22 -12.65 0.75
CA LYS A 212 0.81 -11.60 0.75
C LYS A 212 2.07 -11.92 -0.08
N LYS A 213 2.34 -13.20 -0.35
CA LYS A 213 3.52 -13.61 -1.14
C LYS A 213 3.33 -13.36 -2.63
N ASP A 214 2.10 -13.44 -3.12
CA ASP A 214 1.76 -13.25 -4.53
C ASP A 214 0.31 -12.76 -4.67
N PRO A 215 0.03 -11.51 -4.28
CA PRO A 215 -1.33 -11.00 -4.26
C PRO A 215 -1.92 -10.89 -5.66
N ALA A 216 -1.10 -10.58 -6.68
CA ALA A 216 -1.54 -10.42 -8.06
C ALA A 216 -2.18 -11.71 -8.61
N LYS A 217 -1.59 -12.87 -8.30
CA LYS A 217 -2.14 -14.18 -8.67
C LYS A 217 -3.58 -14.36 -8.16
N TYR A 218 -3.83 -14.09 -6.88
CA TYR A 218 -5.14 -14.31 -6.28
C TYR A 218 -6.14 -13.20 -6.63
N LEU A 219 -5.68 -11.96 -6.82
CA LEU A 219 -6.55 -10.85 -7.21
C LEU A 219 -7.17 -11.06 -8.60
N ALA A 220 -6.49 -11.76 -9.50
CA ALA A 220 -7.03 -12.13 -10.80
C ALA A 220 -8.21 -13.11 -10.71
N GLU A 221 -8.39 -13.82 -9.59
CA GLU A 221 -9.49 -14.78 -9.37
C GLU A 221 -10.76 -14.13 -8.79
N ILE A 222 -10.70 -12.86 -8.36
CA ILE A 222 -11.82 -12.13 -7.73
C ILE A 222 -12.56 -11.25 -8.75
N GLN A 223 -12.05 -11.13 -9.99
CA GLN A 223 -12.57 -10.24 -11.02
C GLN A 223 -13.77 -10.82 -11.76
#